data_AF-A0A2S6PM19-F1
#
_entry.id   AF-A0A2S6PM19-F1
#
_cell.length_a   1.000
_cell.length_b   1.000
_cell.length_c   1.000
_cell.angle_alpha   90.00
_cell.angle_beta   90.00
_cell.angle_gamma   90.00
#
_symmetry.space_group_name_H-M   'P 1'
#
loop_
_entity.id
_entity.type
_entity.pdbx_description
1 polymer ?
#
loop_
_entity_poly.entity_id
_entity_poly.type
_entity_poly.pdbx_seq_one_letter_code
_entity_poly.pdbx_strand_id
1 'polypeptide(L)'
;MADQPYTPADLIAEAARQHATLAEDPDFMGVGEAMEDQPCPATDEAGPGLHTWGDLANDEYTEAQNKIHDLITGAADVSAWAVQLGADNLQPEDHTLTVDGDGQPLVRLHVAFAPALDNGARQAFMLGLGQTLADGM
;
A
#
# COMPACT_ATOMS: atom_id res chain seq x y z
N MET A 1 -20.96 4.40 -32.36
CA MET A 1 -20.29 3.74 -31.22
C MET A 1 -20.91 2.37 -31.15
N ALA A 2 -20.13 1.29 -31.34
CA ALA A 2 -20.70 -0.04 -31.16
C ALA A 2 -21.14 -0.17 -29.69
N ASP A 3 -22.36 -0.65 -29.46
CA ASP A 3 -22.83 -1.00 -28.13
C ASP A 3 -21.89 -2.08 -27.58
N GLN A 4 -20.92 -1.67 -26.76
CA GLN A 4 -20.12 -2.60 -26.01
C GLN A 4 -21.06 -3.29 -25.02
N PRO A 5 -20.97 -4.63 -24.85
CA PRO A 5 -21.86 -5.37 -23.95
C PRO A 5 -21.55 -5.11 -22.46
N TYR A 6 -20.69 -4.14 -22.16
CA TYR A 6 -20.19 -3.82 -20.83
C TYR A 6 -20.10 -2.30 -20.63
N THR A 7 -20.26 -1.89 -19.39
CA THR A 7 -20.11 -0.51 -18.92
C THR A 7 -18.74 -0.27 -18.30
N PRO A 8 -18.30 1.00 -18.15
CA PRO A 8 -17.10 1.30 -17.37
C PRO A 8 -17.15 0.78 -15.93
N ALA A 9 -18.34 0.73 -15.31
CA ALA A 9 -18.51 0.18 -13.97
C ALA A 9 -18.23 -1.33 -13.92
N ASP A 10 -18.63 -2.08 -14.96
CA ASP A 10 -18.33 -3.52 -15.06
C ASP A 10 -16.82 -3.77 -15.15
N LEU A 11 -16.09 -2.92 -15.89
CA LEU A 11 -14.63 -3.01 -16.01
C LEU A 11 -13.93 -2.70 -14.69
N ILE A 12 -14.38 -1.68 -13.95
CA ILE A 12 -13.84 -1.32 -12.64
C ILE A 12 -14.08 -2.45 -11.63
N ALA A 13 -15.29 -3.01 -11.61
CA ALA A 13 -15.65 -4.09 -10.69
C ALA A 13 -14.81 -5.36 -10.96
N GLU A 14 -14.62 -5.73 -12.22
CA GLU A 14 -13.80 -6.89 -12.57
C GLU A 14 -12.31 -6.66 -12.30
N ALA A 15 -11.79 -5.46 -12.58
CA ALA A 15 -10.41 -5.10 -12.24
C ALA A 15 -10.17 -5.15 -10.73
N ALA A 16 -11.11 -4.67 -9.92
CA ALA A 16 -11.03 -4.75 -8.45
C ALA A 16 -10.99 -6.21 -7.98
N ARG A 17 -11.85 -7.07 -8.53
CA ARG A 17 -11.88 -8.51 -8.21
C ARG A 17 -10.55 -9.19 -8.56
N GLN A 18 -10.00 -8.92 -9.74
CA GLN A 18 -8.73 -9.51 -10.16
C GLN A 18 -7.56 -9.00 -9.32
N HIS A 19 -7.52 -7.70 -9.03
CA HIS A 19 -6.48 -7.12 -8.18
C HIS A 19 -6.53 -7.71 -6.76
N ALA A 20 -7.72 -7.91 -6.20
CA ALA A 20 -7.90 -8.60 -4.92
C ALA A 20 -7.37 -10.03 -4.97
N THR A 21 -7.80 -10.83 -5.97
CA THR A 21 -7.32 -12.22 -6.12
C THR A 21 -5.80 -12.31 -6.33
N LEU A 22 -5.20 -11.37 -7.07
CA LEU A 22 -3.75 -11.32 -7.26
C LEU A 22 -2.99 -10.90 -5.98
N ALA A 23 -3.67 -10.21 -5.07
CA ALA A 23 -3.12 -9.80 -3.78
C ALA A 23 -3.41 -10.79 -2.64
N GLU A 24 -4.43 -11.64 -2.78
CA GLU A 24 -5.02 -12.40 -1.67
C GLU A 24 -4.17 -13.56 -1.18
N ASP A 25 -3.16 -14.04 -1.92
CA ASP A 25 -2.39 -15.19 -1.46
C ASP A 25 -1.09 -15.41 -2.26
N PRO A 26 -0.01 -14.64 -2.03
CA PRO A 26 1.30 -15.20 -2.29
C PRO A 26 1.46 -16.35 -1.30
N ASP A 27 1.45 -17.59 -1.79
CA ASP A 27 1.67 -18.73 -0.93
C ASP A 27 2.98 -18.54 -0.15
N PHE A 28 3.08 -19.13 1.04
CA PHE A 28 4.24 -18.95 1.91
C PHE A 28 5.55 -19.11 1.11
N MET A 29 5.62 -20.11 0.23
CA MET A 29 6.76 -20.34 -0.67
C MET A 29 7.03 -19.17 -1.61
N GLY A 30 6.02 -18.61 -2.26
CA GLY A 30 6.11 -17.45 -3.15
C GLY A 30 6.53 -16.17 -2.44
N VAL A 31 6.18 -15.99 -1.16
CA VAL A 31 6.74 -14.90 -0.33
C VAL A 31 8.24 -15.07 -0.13
N GLY A 32 8.70 -16.31 0.07
CA GLY A 32 10.12 -16.65 0.14
C GLY A 32 10.84 -16.38 -1.19
N GLU A 33 10.34 -16.96 -2.28
CA GLU A 33 10.93 -16.78 -3.61
C GLU A 33 11.01 -15.29 -4.02
N ALA A 34 9.99 -14.50 -3.67
CA ALA A 34 9.97 -13.07 -3.97
C ALA A 34 10.97 -12.24 -3.14
N MET A 35 11.34 -12.69 -1.94
CA MET A 35 12.27 -11.95 -1.07
C MET A 35 13.73 -12.35 -1.26
N GLU A 36 14.01 -13.58 -1.70
CA GLU A 36 15.34 -14.20 -1.68
C GLU A 36 16.44 -13.28 -2.25
N ASP A 37 16.21 -12.70 -3.42
CA ASP A 37 17.16 -11.82 -4.12
C ASP A 37 17.00 -10.32 -3.79
N GLN A 38 16.03 -9.95 -2.96
CA GLN A 38 15.78 -8.54 -2.63
C GLN A 38 16.77 -8.04 -1.57
N PRO A 39 17.27 -6.80 -1.67
CA PRO A 39 18.08 -6.19 -0.62
C PRO A 39 17.33 -6.17 0.73
N CYS A 40 18.03 -6.51 1.81
CA CYS A 40 17.55 -6.30 3.17
C CYS A 40 18.09 -4.95 3.69
N PRO A 41 17.23 -3.92 3.90
CA PRO A 41 17.70 -2.57 4.22
C PRO A 41 18.51 -2.48 5.52
N ALA A 42 18.26 -3.37 6.49
CA ALA A 42 18.96 -3.37 7.77
C ALA A 42 20.41 -3.89 7.67
N THR A 43 20.74 -4.60 6.60
CA THR A 43 22.06 -5.18 6.37
C THR A 43 22.93 -4.35 5.43
N ASP A 44 22.35 -3.37 4.72
CA ASP A 44 23.09 -2.41 3.89
C ASP A 44 24.02 -1.50 4.73
N GLU A 45 23.73 -1.30 6.02
CA GLU A 45 24.60 -0.54 6.95
C GLU A 45 25.77 -1.37 7.51
N ALA A 46 25.79 -2.69 7.29
CA ALA A 46 26.73 -3.62 7.94
C ALA A 46 28.09 -3.78 7.20
N GLY A 47 28.22 -3.28 5.97
CA GLY A 47 29.48 -3.28 5.23
C GLY A 47 29.32 -3.59 3.72
N PRO A 48 30.43 -3.67 2.97
CA PRO A 48 30.39 -3.92 1.53
C PRO A 48 30.06 -5.38 1.23
N GLY A 49 28.79 -5.63 0.93
CA GLY A 49 28.24 -6.87 0.38
C GLY A 49 26.76 -6.61 0.03
N LEU A 50 26.26 -7.16 -1.07
CA LEU A 50 24.81 -7.20 -1.29
C LEU A 50 24.27 -8.16 -0.23
N HIS A 51 23.64 -7.63 0.81
CA HIS A 51 23.01 -8.44 1.84
C HIS A 51 21.52 -8.51 1.50
N THR A 52 21.19 -9.52 0.71
CA THR A 52 19.81 -9.86 0.36
C THR A 52 19.13 -10.55 1.53
N TRP A 53 17.80 -10.71 1.48
CA TRP A 53 17.11 -11.54 2.48
C TRP A 53 17.64 -12.98 2.45
N GLY A 54 18.01 -13.52 1.28
CA GLY A 54 18.59 -14.86 1.14
C GLY A 54 19.93 -15.06 1.85
N ASP A 55 20.62 -13.99 2.23
CA ASP A 55 21.90 -14.06 2.96
C ASP A 55 21.73 -14.22 4.48
N LEU A 56 20.50 -14.16 5.00
CA LEU A 56 20.19 -14.38 6.42
C LEU A 56 20.40 -15.84 6.84
N ALA A 57 20.57 -16.09 8.14
CA ALA A 57 20.53 -17.46 8.64
C ALA A 57 19.15 -18.09 8.34
N ASN A 58 19.09 -19.40 8.15
CA ASN A 58 17.87 -20.10 7.71
C ASN A 58 16.68 -19.85 8.66
N ASP A 59 16.93 -19.83 9.97
CA ASP A 59 15.94 -19.52 10.99
C ASP A 59 15.48 -18.05 10.93
N GLU A 60 16.39 -17.10 10.76
CA GLU A 60 16.09 -15.67 10.60
C GLU A 60 15.28 -15.41 9.32
N TYR A 61 15.66 -16.05 8.22
CA TYR A 61 14.95 -15.98 6.94
C TYR A 61 13.52 -16.52 7.05
N THR A 62 13.37 -17.71 7.65
CA THR A 62 12.06 -18.34 7.86
C THR A 62 11.19 -17.49 8.77
N GLU A 63 11.75 -16.87 9.81
CA GLU A 63 11.02 -15.96 10.69
C GLU A 63 10.56 -14.70 9.94
N ALA A 64 11.42 -14.10 9.12
CA ALA A 64 11.09 -12.94 8.29
C ALA A 64 9.97 -13.26 7.28
N GLN A 65 10.07 -14.41 6.61
CA GLN A 65 9.06 -14.92 5.67
C GLN A 65 7.69 -15.08 6.32
N ASN A 66 7.62 -15.68 7.51
CA ASN A 66 6.36 -15.81 8.25
C ASN A 66 5.78 -14.44 8.59
N LYS A 67 6.59 -13.50 9.12
CA LYS A 67 6.12 -12.16 9.47
C LYS A 67 5.62 -11.39 8.25
N ILE A 68 6.32 -11.47 7.12
CA ILE A 68 5.92 -10.79 5.88
C ILE A 68 4.63 -11.41 5.33
N HIS A 69 4.53 -12.74 5.32
CA HIS A 69 3.31 -13.44 4.93
C HIS A 69 2.12 -13.06 5.82
N ASP A 70 2.30 -12.98 7.14
CA ASP A 70 1.25 -12.57 8.08
C ASP A 70 0.82 -11.11 7.87
N LEU A 71 1.76 -10.20 7.55
CA LEU A 71 1.46 -8.81 7.22
C LEU A 71 0.63 -8.71 5.94
N ILE A 72 0.95 -9.51 4.91
CA ILE A 72 0.20 -9.54 3.64
C ILE A 72 -1.20 -10.11 3.87
N THR A 73 -1.30 -11.26 4.53
CA THR A 73 -2.58 -11.93 4.84
C THR A 73 -3.49 -11.06 5.71
N GLY A 74 -2.89 -10.28 6.62
CA GLY A 74 -3.62 -9.38 7.52
C GLY A 74 -3.99 -8.03 6.90
N ALA A 75 -3.53 -7.72 5.68
CA ALA A 75 -3.78 -6.43 5.05
C ALA A 75 -5.26 -6.30 4.63
N ALA A 76 -5.80 -5.09 4.74
CA ALA A 76 -7.14 -4.81 4.24
C ALA A 76 -7.15 -4.87 2.71
N ASP A 77 -8.13 -5.59 2.13
CA ASP A 77 -8.37 -5.54 0.69
C ASP A 77 -8.96 -4.16 0.30
N VAL A 78 -8.09 -3.32 -0.25
CA VAL A 78 -8.44 -2.00 -0.78
C VAL A 78 -8.44 -1.97 -2.31
N SER A 79 -8.49 -3.14 -2.97
CA SER A 79 -8.37 -3.25 -4.43
C SER A 79 -9.43 -2.44 -5.17
N ALA A 80 -10.67 -2.44 -4.67
CA ALA A 80 -11.74 -1.63 -5.25
C ALA A 80 -11.44 -0.13 -5.17
N TRP A 81 -10.90 0.35 -4.05
CA TRP A 81 -10.50 1.75 -3.91
C TRP A 81 -9.31 2.08 -4.83
N ALA A 82 -8.28 1.24 -4.85
CA ALA A 82 -7.11 1.44 -5.71
C ALA A 82 -7.48 1.56 -7.20
N VAL A 83 -8.37 0.67 -7.69
CA VAL A 83 -8.85 0.71 -9.08
C VAL A 83 -9.69 1.96 -9.34
N GLN A 84 -10.55 2.37 -8.40
CA GLN A 84 -11.34 3.61 -8.54
C GLN A 84 -10.44 4.86 -8.59
N LEU A 85 -9.41 4.94 -7.75
CA LEU A 85 -8.43 6.03 -7.78
C LEU A 85 -7.74 6.12 -9.15
N GLY A 86 -7.35 4.98 -9.73
CA GLY A 86 -6.76 4.92 -11.06
C GLY A 86 -7.75 5.32 -12.17
N ALA A 87 -9.01 4.89 -12.07
CA ALA A 87 -10.07 5.25 -13.02
C ALA A 87 -10.34 6.77 -13.02
N ASP A 88 -10.22 7.42 -11.86
CA ASP A 88 -10.36 8.87 -11.71
C ASP A 88 -9.07 9.64 -12.01
N ASN A 89 -8.00 8.96 -12.43
CA ASN A 89 -6.67 9.52 -12.66
C ASN A 89 -6.12 10.29 -11.44
N LEU A 90 -6.39 9.78 -10.24
CA LEU A 90 -5.86 10.29 -8.99
C LEU A 90 -4.53 9.61 -8.65
N GLN A 91 -3.61 10.37 -8.07
CA GLN A 91 -2.32 9.89 -7.61
C GLN A 91 -2.29 9.87 -6.08
N PRO A 92 -1.96 8.72 -5.46
CA PRO A 92 -1.77 8.65 -4.02
C PRO A 92 -0.77 9.72 -3.53
N GLU A 93 -1.06 10.29 -2.37
CA GLU A 93 -0.16 11.20 -1.64
C GLU A 93 0.62 10.39 -0.59
N ASP A 94 1.92 10.62 -0.50
CA ASP A 94 2.78 9.92 0.47
C ASP A 94 2.51 10.38 1.90
N HIS A 95 2.05 11.62 2.07
CA HIS A 95 1.69 12.18 3.36
C HIS A 95 0.34 11.64 3.85
N THR A 96 0.35 11.04 5.04
CA THR A 96 -0.86 10.58 5.73
C THR A 96 -1.20 11.46 6.93
N LEU A 97 -2.47 11.57 7.26
CA LEU A 97 -2.90 12.08 8.58
C LEU A 97 -3.24 10.89 9.47
N THR A 98 -2.70 10.87 10.69
CA THR A 98 -3.00 9.83 11.69
C THR A 98 -3.53 10.50 12.95
N VAL A 99 -4.65 9.97 13.47
CA VAL A 99 -5.18 10.31 14.78
C VAL A 99 -4.81 9.17 15.72
N ASP A 100 -4.05 9.49 16.76
CA ASP A 100 -3.60 8.52 17.76
C ASP A 100 -4.46 8.58 19.03
N GLY A 101 -4.60 7.43 19.69
CA GLY A 101 -5.17 7.27 21.03
C GLY A 101 -4.37 6.25 21.81
N ASP A 102 -4.02 6.57 23.06
CA ASP A 102 -3.17 5.73 23.93
C ASP A 102 -1.87 5.24 23.24
N GLY A 103 -1.30 6.08 22.37
CA GLY A 103 -0.07 5.77 21.64
C GLY A 103 -0.23 4.78 20.48
N GLN A 104 -1.47 4.52 20.03
CA GLN A 104 -1.79 3.69 18.88
C GLN A 104 -2.62 4.46 17.85
N PRO A 105 -2.43 4.21 16.54
CA PRO A 105 -3.24 4.84 15.51
C PRO A 105 -4.70 4.35 15.62
N LEU A 106 -5.63 5.27 15.91
CA LEU A 106 -7.07 5.01 15.89
C LEU A 106 -7.66 5.20 14.49
N VAL A 107 -7.17 6.21 13.78
CA VAL A 107 -7.63 6.55 12.43
C VAL A 107 -6.42 6.94 11.58
N ARG A 108 -6.35 6.43 10.35
CA ARG A 108 -5.38 6.88 9.34
C ARG A 108 -6.12 7.29 8.06
N LEU A 109 -5.80 8.48 7.56
CA LEU A 109 -6.30 9.00 6.29
C LEU A 109 -5.19 8.96 5.25
N HIS A 110 -5.45 8.21 4.19
CA HIS A 110 -4.70 8.25 2.94
C HIS A 110 -5.51 9.07 1.92
N VAL A 111 -4.84 9.97 1.21
CA VAL A 111 -5.46 10.86 0.23
C VAL A 111 -4.81 10.65 -1.14
N ALA A 112 -5.56 10.89 -2.20
CA ALA A 112 -5.05 10.92 -3.56
C ALA A 112 -5.52 12.19 -4.26
N PHE A 113 -4.66 12.79 -5.08
CA PHE A 113 -4.92 14.07 -5.75
C PHE A 113 -4.85 13.94 -7.27
N ALA A 114 -5.60 14.79 -7.96
CA ALA A 114 -5.43 14.95 -9.40
C ALA A 114 -4.02 15.49 -9.71
N PRO A 115 -3.33 15.00 -10.76
CA PRO A 115 -1.98 15.46 -11.14
C PRO A 115 -1.90 16.96 -11.41
N ALA A 116 -3.00 17.58 -11.83
CA ALA A 116 -3.07 19.01 -12.12
C ALA A 116 -3.02 19.90 -10.86
N LEU A 117 -3.23 19.33 -9.67
CA LEU A 117 -3.15 20.06 -8.41
C LEU A 117 -1.69 20.20 -8.00
N ASP A 118 -1.20 21.44 -7.87
CA ASP A 118 0.17 21.70 -7.46
C ASP A 118 0.43 21.37 -5.98
N ASN A 119 1.71 21.26 -5.61
CA ASN A 119 2.12 20.89 -4.26
C ASN A 119 1.66 21.90 -3.19
N GLY A 120 1.55 23.19 -3.52
CA GLY A 120 1.09 24.21 -2.58
C GLY A 120 -0.39 24.03 -2.23
N ALA A 121 -1.22 23.74 -3.23
CA ALA A 121 -2.63 23.45 -3.03
C ALA A 121 -2.85 22.12 -2.28
N ARG A 122 -2.07 21.07 -2.58
CA ARG A 122 -2.09 19.80 -1.83
C ARG A 122 -1.74 20.01 -0.36
N GLN A 123 -0.65 20.74 -0.08
CA GLN A 123 -0.22 21.04 1.27
C GLN A 123 -1.26 21.88 2.03
N ALA A 124 -1.82 22.90 1.39
CA ALA A 124 -2.87 23.72 1.99
C ALA A 124 -4.12 22.89 2.34
N PHE A 125 -4.52 21.96 1.46
CA PHE A 125 -5.62 21.03 1.74
C PHE A 125 -5.31 20.14 2.95
N MET A 126 -4.14 19.51 2.99
CA MET A 126 -3.75 18.61 4.09
C MET A 126 -3.66 19.34 5.43
N LEU A 127 -3.12 20.56 5.45
CA LEU A 127 -3.07 21.39 6.65
C LEU A 127 -4.48 21.78 7.12
N GLY A 128 -5.35 22.21 6.20
CA GLY A 128 -6.73 22.56 6.53
C GLY A 128 -7.54 21.37 7.05
N LEU A 129 -7.35 20.20 6.46
CA LEU A 129 -7.98 18.95 6.91
C LEU A 129 -7.49 18.57 8.32
N GLY A 130 -6.17 18.63 8.55
CA GLY A 130 -5.60 18.36 9.87
C GLY A 130 -6.14 19.31 10.95
N GLN A 131 -6.27 20.60 10.64
CA GLN A 131 -6.85 21.58 11.56
C GLN A 131 -8.35 21.30 11.83
N THR A 132 -9.12 20.94 10.80
CA THR A 132 -10.54 20.59 10.96
C THR A 132 -10.74 19.36 11.85
N LEU A 133 -9.88 18.35 11.72
CA LEU A 133 -9.91 17.16 12.57
C LEU A 133 -9.56 17.50 14.02
N ALA A 134 -8.56 18.35 14.23
CA ALA A 134 -8.15 18.80 15.57
C ALA A 134 -9.23 19.62 16.27
N ASP A 135 -9.96 20.47 15.54
CA ASP A 135 -11.05 21.28 16.10
C ASP A 135 -12.29 20.44 16.47
N GLY A 136 -12.45 19.26 15.85
CA GLY A 136 -13.58 18.36 16.05
C GLY A 136 -13.39 17.31 17.15
N MET A 137 -12.18 17.20 17.71
CA MET A 137 -11.81 16.28 18.80
C MET A 137 -11.86 16.97 20.16
#